data_AF-A0A935HIX0-F1
#
_entry.id   AF-A0A935HIX0-F1
#
_cell.length_a   1.000
_cell.length_b   1.000
_cell.length_c   1.000
_cell.angle_alpha   90.00
_cell.angle_beta   90.00
_cell.angle_gamma   90.00
#
_symmetry.space_group_name_H-M   'P 1'
#
loop_
_entity.id
_entity.type
_entity.pdbx_description
1 polymer ?
#
loop_
_entity_poly.entity_id
_entity_poly.type
_entity_poly.pdbx_seq_one_letter_code
_entity_poly.pdbx_strand_id
1 'polypeptide(L)'
;MQTIQRRGGEVVFFQPPVSGRVAALEREYFDRAAYWDVFAAMDGIHALHADDVPAMQALSLPDHSHVRGEDRAVLTTLLVQALQRRGWLGESQPAPALR
;
A
#
# COMPACT_ATOMS: atom_id res chain seq x y z
N MET A 1 0.85 -4.02 -15.50
CA MET A 1 -0.21 -3.00 -15.48
C MET A 1 -1.15 -3.07 -16.70
N GLN A 2 -0.62 -3.02 -17.93
CA GLN A 2 -1.41 -2.93 -19.17
C GLN A 2 -2.56 -3.95 -19.31
N THR A 3 -2.35 -5.23 -18.99
CA THR A 3 -3.43 -6.25 -19.10
C THR A 3 -4.62 -5.99 -18.16
N ILE A 4 -4.37 -5.43 -16.97
CA ILE A 4 -5.42 -5.10 -16.00
C ILE A 4 -6.16 -3.85 -16.47
N GLN A 5 -5.42 -2.81 -16.85
CA GLN A 5 -5.98 -1.55 -17.36
C GLN A 5 -6.81 -1.74 -18.62
N ARG A 6 -6.37 -2.61 -19.54
CA ARG A 6 -7.11 -2.92 -20.77
C ARG A 6 -8.44 -3.65 -20.52
N ARG A 7 -8.65 -4.16 -19.30
CA ARG A 7 -9.92 -4.74 -18.83
C ARG A 7 -10.75 -3.75 -18.01
N GLY A 8 -10.36 -2.48 -17.94
CA GLY A 8 -11.03 -1.43 -17.16
C GLY A 8 -10.62 -1.38 -15.69
N GLY A 9 -9.59 -2.12 -15.28
CA GLY A 9 -9.10 -2.10 -13.89
C GLY A 9 -8.08 -0.99 -13.66
N GLU A 10 -8.19 -0.28 -12.54
CA GLU A 10 -7.16 0.63 -12.05
C GLU A 10 -6.13 -0.15 -11.21
N VAL A 11 -4.86 0.27 -11.26
CA VAL A 11 -3.77 -0.40 -10.56
C VAL A 11 -3.08 0.59 -9.64
N VAL A 12 -2.99 0.22 -8.36
CA VAL A 12 -2.14 0.88 -7.38
C VAL A 12 -1.08 -0.12 -6.93
N PHE A 13 0.18 0.29 -6.96
CA PHE A 13 1.28 -0.44 -6.36
C PHE A 13 1.38 -0.05 -4.89
N PHE A 14 1.40 -1.03 -3.99
CA PHE A 14 1.44 -0.79 -2.55
C PHE A 14 2.64 -1.52 -1.94
N GLN A 15 3.53 -0.77 -1.29
CA GLN A 15 4.56 -1.30 -0.40
C GLN A 15 3.98 -1.35 1.03
N PRO A 16 3.76 -2.55 1.61
CA PRO A 16 3.22 -2.69 2.97
C PRO A 16 4.24 -2.27 4.04
N PRO A 17 3.79 -1.93 5.26
CA PRO A 17 4.71 -1.56 6.33
C PRO A 17 5.66 -2.72 6.65
N VAL A 18 6.91 -2.39 6.94
CA VAL A 18 7.94 -3.30 7.44
C VAL A 18 8.55 -2.75 8.72
N SER A 19 9.14 -3.59 9.55
CA SER A 19 9.78 -3.17 10.81
C SER A 19 11.10 -3.90 11.06
N GLY A 20 11.74 -3.59 12.19
CA GLY A 20 12.91 -4.32 12.70
C GLY A 20 13.97 -4.61 11.64
N ARG A 21 14.32 -5.90 11.50
CA ARG A 21 15.39 -6.35 10.60
C ARG A 21 15.06 -6.11 9.12
N VAL A 22 13.81 -6.26 8.70
CA VAL A 22 13.42 -6.06 7.29
C VAL A 22 13.57 -4.59 6.91
N ALA A 23 13.06 -3.66 7.74
CA ALA A 23 13.22 -2.23 7.50
C ALA A 23 14.70 -1.78 7.49
N ALA A 24 15.55 -2.42 8.31
CA ALA A 24 16.98 -2.15 8.29
C ALA A 24 17.64 -2.59 6.97
N LEU A 25 17.32 -3.80 6.49
CA LEU A 25 17.85 -4.32 5.23
C LEU A 25 17.33 -3.54 4.02
N GLU A 26 16.05 -3.14 4.00
CA GLU A 26 15.51 -2.30 2.94
C GLU A 26 16.26 -0.97 2.84
N ARG A 27 16.53 -0.30 3.98
CA ARG A 27 17.33 0.94 3.98
C ARG A 27 18.79 0.74 3.56
N GLU A 28 19.38 -0.41 3.86
CA GLU A 28 20.78 -0.69 3.53
C GLU A 28 20.97 -1.05 2.05
N TYR A 29 20.09 -1.87 1.49
CA TYR A 29 20.26 -2.45 0.15
C TYR A 29 19.33 -1.85 -0.92
N PHE A 30 18.19 -1.29 -0.51
CA PHE A 30 17.13 -0.82 -1.38
C PHE A 30 16.70 0.60 -0.99
N ASP A 31 17.68 1.51 -0.96
CA ASP A 31 17.45 2.93 -0.67
C ASP A 31 16.22 3.47 -1.41
N ARG A 32 15.24 3.98 -0.66
CA ARG A 32 13.93 4.36 -1.19
C ARG A 32 14.07 5.38 -2.32
N ALA A 33 14.96 6.36 -2.15
CA ALA A 33 15.17 7.42 -3.12
C ALA A 33 15.77 6.89 -4.43
N ALA A 34 16.66 5.90 -4.36
CA ALA A 34 17.28 5.28 -5.54
C ALA A 34 16.35 4.30 -6.28
N TYR A 35 15.39 3.67 -5.60
CA TYR A 35 14.55 2.62 -6.18
C TYR A 35 13.06 2.97 -6.21
N TRP A 36 12.43 3.08 -5.04
CA TRP A 36 10.98 3.23 -4.94
C TRP A 36 10.51 4.59 -5.46
N ASP A 37 11.16 5.69 -5.07
CA ASP A 37 10.74 7.03 -5.48
C ASP A 37 10.95 7.25 -6.98
N VAL A 38 12.01 6.66 -7.57
CA VAL A 38 12.21 6.64 -9.02
C VAL A 38 11.07 5.90 -9.73
N PHE A 39 10.67 4.73 -9.22
CA PHE A 39 9.54 3.96 -9.76
C PHE A 39 8.21 4.71 -9.61
N ALA A 40 7.96 5.29 -8.43
CA ALA A 40 6.75 6.02 -8.11
C ALA A 40 6.58 7.30 -8.95
N ALA A 41 7.68 7.89 -9.42
CA ALA A 41 7.68 9.07 -10.28
C ALA A 41 7.45 8.75 -11.77
N MET A 42 7.37 7.47 -12.17
CA MET A 42 7.12 7.11 -13.57
C MET A 42 5.68 7.46 -13.99
N ASP A 43 5.53 7.95 -15.22
CA ASP A 43 4.23 8.35 -15.75
C ASP A 43 3.20 7.22 -15.70
N GLY A 44 2.02 7.53 -15.19
CA GLY A 44 0.90 6.59 -15.09
C GLY A 44 1.01 5.57 -13.95
N ILE A 45 1.96 5.72 -13.04
CA ILE A 45 2.08 4.90 -11.83
C ILE A 45 1.36 5.57 -10.66
N HIS A 46 0.43 4.84 -10.05
CA HIS A 46 -0.05 5.13 -8.69
C HIS A 46 0.70 4.21 -7.73
N ALA A 47 1.57 4.77 -6.89
CA ALA A 47 2.36 4.03 -5.91
C ALA A 47 2.15 4.59 -4.50
N LEU A 48 1.88 3.72 -3.54
CA LEU A 48 1.73 4.05 -2.12
C LEU A 48 2.77 3.28 -1.31
N HIS A 49 3.64 4.01 -0.60
CA HIS A 49 4.48 3.41 0.43
C HIS A 49 3.79 3.54 1.79
N ALA A 50 3.90 2.52 2.65
CA ALA A 50 3.35 2.59 3.99
C ALA A 50 3.99 3.70 4.87
N ASP A 51 5.18 4.17 4.52
CA ASP A 51 5.89 5.26 5.21
C ASP A 51 5.20 6.61 4.98
N ASP A 52 4.43 6.73 3.88
CA ASP A 52 3.61 7.90 3.58
C ASP A 52 2.25 7.88 4.30
N VAL A 53 2.03 6.88 5.18
CA VAL A 53 0.84 6.71 6.00
C VAL A 53 1.28 6.45 7.45
N PRO A 54 1.56 7.50 8.25
CA PRO A 54 2.14 7.35 9.59
C PRO A 54 1.40 6.37 10.51
N ALA A 55 0.07 6.24 10.37
CA ALA A 55 -0.73 5.30 11.14
C ALA A 55 -0.38 3.81 10.87
N MET A 56 0.15 3.47 9.70
CA MET A 56 0.58 2.10 9.39
C MET A 56 1.86 1.70 10.13
N GLN A 57 2.68 2.68 10.55
CA GLN A 57 3.92 2.43 11.29
C GLN A 57 3.67 2.01 12.75
N ALA A 58 2.46 2.22 13.25
CA ALA A 58 2.04 1.78 14.59
C ALA A 58 1.58 0.32 14.63
N LEU A 59 1.49 -0.37 13.48
CA LEU A 59 1.05 -1.76 13.42
C LEU A 59 2.15 -2.70 13.93
N SER A 60 1.74 -3.70 14.72
CA SER A 60 2.65 -4.76 15.15
C SER A 60 2.88 -5.75 14.00
N LEU A 61 4.15 -5.93 13.61
CA LEU A 61 4.56 -6.86 12.55
C LEU A 61 5.43 -7.99 13.15
N PRO A 62 4.85 -9.14 13.53
CA PRO A 62 5.56 -10.15 14.31
C PRO A 62 6.74 -10.79 13.59
N ASP A 63 6.67 -10.88 12.26
CA ASP A 63 7.73 -11.37 11.38
C ASP A 63 8.47 -10.23 10.65
N HIS A 64 8.25 -9.00 11.10
CA HIS A 64 8.77 -7.77 10.53
C HIS A 64 8.20 -7.31 9.18
N SER A 65 7.20 -8.00 8.60
CA SER A 65 6.60 -7.60 7.31
C SER A 65 5.08 -7.81 7.20
N HIS A 66 4.49 -8.66 8.03
CA HIS A 66 3.06 -8.94 8.01
C HIS A 66 2.39 -8.56 9.33
N VAL A 67 1.20 -7.98 9.22
CA VAL A 67 0.29 -7.82 10.37
C VAL A 67 -0.24 -9.18 10.82
N ARG A 68 -0.67 -9.26 12.09
CA ARG A 68 -1.42 -10.44 12.55
C ARG A 68 -2.79 -10.52 11.86
N GLY A 69 -3.38 -11.71 11.88
CA GLY A 69 -4.68 -11.94 11.25
C GLY A 69 -5.78 -11.01 11.80
N GLU A 70 -5.74 -10.75 13.10
CA GLU A 70 -6.65 -9.83 13.81
C GLU A 70 -6.53 -8.38 13.33
N ASP A 71 -5.35 -7.94 12.88
CA ASP A 71 -5.08 -6.55 12.46
C ASP A 71 -5.32 -6.33 10.95
N ARG A 72 -5.68 -7.37 10.19
CA ARG A 72 -5.96 -7.27 8.73
C ARG A 72 -7.00 -6.21 8.41
N ALA A 73 -8.06 -6.12 9.22
CA ALA A 73 -9.12 -5.13 9.03
C ALA A 73 -8.56 -3.71 9.21
N VAL A 74 -7.73 -3.49 10.23
CA VAL A 74 -7.10 -2.19 10.49
C VAL A 74 -6.19 -1.78 9.33
N LEU A 75 -5.30 -2.66 8.87
CA LEU A 75 -4.45 -2.38 7.70
C LEU A 75 -5.29 -2.04 6.46
N THR A 76 -6.36 -2.80 6.21
CA THR A 76 -7.26 -2.56 5.08
C THR A 76 -7.96 -1.21 5.18
N THR A 77 -8.46 -0.84 6.36
CA THR A 77 -9.08 0.48 6.59
C THR A 77 -8.09 1.61 6.34
N LEU A 78 -6.86 1.49 6.87
CA LEU A 78 -5.83 2.51 6.67
C LEU A 78 -5.46 2.65 5.18
N LEU A 79 -5.35 1.54 4.46
CA LEU A 79 -5.08 1.52 3.03
C LEU A 79 -6.21 2.19 2.25
N VAL A 80 -7.47 1.75 2.43
CA VAL A 80 -8.64 2.34 1.75
C VAL A 80 -8.72 3.84 1.99
N GLN A 81 -8.57 4.29 3.24
CA GLN A 81 -8.57 5.71 3.56
C GLN A 81 -7.42 6.46 2.89
N ALA A 82 -6.21 5.86 2.81
CA ALA A 82 -5.07 6.48 2.15
C ALA A 82 -5.27 6.61 0.63
N LEU A 83 -5.94 5.63 -0.01
CA LEU A 83 -6.30 5.67 -1.43
C LEU A 83 -7.39 6.70 -1.71
N GLN A 84 -8.44 6.75 -0.87
CA GLN A 84 -9.52 7.74 -0.98
C GLN A 84 -9.02 9.18 -0.83
N ARG A 85 -8.16 9.45 0.17
CA ARG A 85 -7.55 10.79 0.35
C ARG A 85 -6.73 11.25 -0.85
N ARG A 86 -6.19 10.32 -1.63
CA ARG A 86 -5.42 10.60 -2.86
C ARG A 86 -6.30 10.65 -4.11
N GLY A 87 -7.60 10.36 -3.98
CA GLY A 87 -8.52 10.27 -5.12
C GLY A 87 -8.30 9.05 -6.01
N TRP A 88 -7.56 8.04 -5.54
CA TRP A 88 -7.26 6.80 -6.30
C TRP A 88 -8.28 5.69 -6.08
N LEU A 89 -9.25 5.94 -5.20
CA LEU A 89 -10.39 5.06 -4.95
C LEU A 89 -11.60 5.96 -4.69
N GLY A 90 -12.67 5.76 -5.46
CA GLY A 90 -13.92 6.48 -5.27
C GLY A 90 -14.56 6.22 -3.90
N GLU A 91 -15.58 7.01 -3.56
CA GLU A 91 -16.45 6.68 -2.43
C GLU A 91 -17.10 5.31 -2.67
N SER A 92 -17.09 4.45 -1.66
CA SER A 92 -17.66 3.11 -1.77
C SER A 92 -19.15 3.21 -2.09
N GLN A 93 -19.55 2.69 -3.25
CA GLN A 93 -20.95 2.38 -3.50
C GLN A 93 -21.33 1.22 -2.56
N PRO A 94 -22.49 1.25 -1.88
CA PRO A 94 -22.90 0.15 -1.00
C PRO A 94 -22.84 -1.16 -1.78
N ALA A 95 -22.18 -2.16 -1.22
CA ALA A 95 -22.05 -3.46 -1.85
C ALA A 95 -23.45 -4.00 -2.18
N PRO A 96 -23.70 -4.50 -3.41
CA PRO A 96 -24.96 -5.14 -3.71
C PRO A 96 -25.17 -6.29 -2.72
N ALA A 97 -26.37 -6.39 -2.15
CA ALA A 97 -26.72 -7.48 -1.27
C ALA A 97 -26.41 -8.81 -1.99
N LEU A 98 -25.54 -9.62 -1.38
CA LEU A 98 -25.28 -10.97 -1.84
C LEU A 98 -26.62 -11.71 -1.84
N ARG A 99 -27.06 -12.16 -3.02
CA ARG A 99 -28.24 -13.00 -3.19
C ARG A 99 -27.95 -14.44 -2.79
#